data_AF-A0A520C9E2-F1
#
_entry.id   AF-A0A520C9E2-F1
#
_cell.length_a   1.000
_cell.length_b   1.000
_cell.length_c   1.000
_cell.angle_alpha   90.00
_cell.angle_beta   90.00
_cell.angle_gamma   90.00
#
_symmetry.space_group_name_H-M   'P 1'
#
loop_
_entity.id
_entity.type
_entity.pdbx_description
1 polymer ?
#
loop_
_entity_poly.entity_id
_entity_poly.type
_entity_poly.pdbx_seq_one_letter_code
_entity_poly.pdbx_strand_id
1 'polypeptide(L)'
;ILASILFIGGHFLLNLEFVEGMIVSVALISVIIIASLIGTFIPLLLDKFGIDPALATGPFITTSNDICGILIYFSIAKFVLGF
;
A
#
# COMPACT_ATOMS: atom_id res chain seq x y z
N ILE A 1 -12.79 -2.98 6.70
CA ILE A 1 -12.39 -3.42 8.06
C ILE A 1 -11.05 -2.80 8.44
N LEU A 2 -9.95 -3.17 7.78
CA LEU A 2 -8.61 -2.67 8.14
C LEU A 2 -8.51 -1.14 8.16
N ALA A 3 -9.05 -0.45 7.15
CA ALA A 3 -9.06 1.02 7.11
C ALA A 3 -9.88 1.67 8.23
N SER A 4 -10.98 1.03 8.65
CA SER A 4 -11.81 1.48 9.78
C SER A 4 -11.09 1.29 11.11
N ILE A 5 -10.42 0.14 11.28
CA ILE A 5 -9.57 -0.14 12.44
C ILE A 5 -8.44 0.87 12.50
N LEU A 6 -7.80 1.18 11.38
CA LEU A 6 -6.71 2.14 11.34
C LEU A 6 -7.19 3.57 11.63
N PHE A 7 -8.36 3.98 11.12
CA PHE A 7 -8.93 5.29 11.38
C PHE A 7 -9.26 5.47 12.87
N ILE A 8 -10.05 4.54 13.42
CA ILE A 8 -10.52 4.57 14.81
C ILE A 8 -9.34 4.36 15.75
N GLY A 9 -8.53 3.34 15.50
CA GLY A 9 -7.35 3.03 16.29
C GLY A 9 -6.32 4.16 16.26
N GLY A 10 -6.08 4.76 15.09
CA GLY A 10 -5.18 5.90 14.97
C GLY A 10 -5.64 7.10 15.80
N HIS A 11 -6.94 7.40 15.79
CA HIS A 11 -7.48 8.48 16.62
C HIS A 11 -7.37 8.18 18.12
N PHE A 12 -7.78 6.99 18.57
CA PHE A 12 -7.85 6.67 20.00
C PHE A 12 -6.52 6.25 20.65
N LEU A 13 -5.64 5.54 19.92
CA LEU A 13 -4.36 5.02 20.45
C LEU A 13 -3.20 5.98 20.21
N LEU A 14 -3.21 6.67 19.06
CA LEU A 14 -2.09 7.50 18.61
C LEU A 14 -2.40 9.00 18.66
N ASN A 15 -3.61 9.39 19.06
CA ASN A 15 -4.08 10.78 19.07
C ASN A 15 -3.94 11.48 17.71
N LEU A 16 -4.12 10.74 16.61
CA LEU A 16 -4.10 11.32 15.27
C LEU A 16 -5.28 12.27 15.09
N GLU A 17 -5.02 13.38 14.42
CA GLU A 17 -6.10 14.26 13.96
C GLU A 17 -6.97 13.54 12.91
N PHE A 18 -8.23 13.95 12.80
CA PHE A 18 -9.17 13.34 11.86
C PHE A 18 -8.65 13.36 10.42
N VAL A 19 -7.95 14.43 10.03
CA VAL A 19 -7.37 14.59 8.69
C VAL A 19 -6.26 13.57 8.46
N GLU A 20 -5.34 13.40 9.42
CA GLU A 20 -4.25 12.43 9.35
C GLU A 20 -4.80 11.00 9.29
N GLY A 21 -5.74 10.67 10.18
CA GLY A 21 -6.41 9.37 10.17
C GLY A 21 -7.07 9.07 8.83
N MET A 22 -7.73 10.06 8.21
CA MET A 22 -8.34 9.91 6.89
C MET A 22 -7.30 9.65 5.80
N ILE A 23 -6.17 10.37 5.82
CA ILE A 23 -5.05 10.17 4.89
C ILE A 23 -4.55 8.73 4.97
N VAL A 24 -4.25 8.22 6.16
CA VAL A 24 -3.70 6.85 6.30
C VAL A 24 -4.73 5.80 5.86
N SER A 25 -6.01 5.99 6.19
CA SER A 25 -7.06 5.05 5.82
C SER A 25 -7.32 5.01 4.31
N VAL A 26 -7.33 6.16 3.62
CA VAL A 26 -7.47 6.21 2.16
C VAL A 26 -6.24 5.65 1.46
N ALA A 27 -5.05 5.94 1.98
CA ALA A 27 -3.81 5.34 1.48
C ALA A 27 -3.84 3.81 1.61
N LEU A 28 -4.27 3.27 2.75
CA LEU A 28 -4.36 1.82 2.96
C LEU A 28 -5.29 1.14 1.95
N ILE A 29 -6.47 1.71 1.69
CA ILE A 29 -7.39 1.16 0.68
C ILE A 29 -6.73 1.14 -0.70
N SER A 30 -6.08 2.25 -1.06
CA SER A 30 -5.38 2.38 -2.35
C SER A 30 -4.24 1.38 -2.49
N VAL A 31 -3.46 1.18 -1.42
CA VAL A 31 -2.37 0.20 -1.37
C VAL A 31 -2.90 -1.22 -1.50
N ILE A 32 -4.01 -1.57 -0.86
CA ILE A 32 -4.60 -2.92 -0.98
C ILE A 32 -5.01 -3.22 -2.43
N ILE A 33 -5.61 -2.24 -3.11
CA ILE A 33 -5.98 -2.38 -4.53
C ILE A 33 -4.72 -2.61 -5.38
N ILE A 34 -3.70 -1.76 -5.25
CA ILE A 34 -2.45 -1.90 -5.99
C ILE A 34 -1.73 -3.21 -5.66
N ALA A 35 -1.69 -3.62 -4.40
CA ALA A 35 -1.06 -4.87 -3.96
C ALA A 35 -1.72 -6.10 -4.60
N SER A 36 -3.05 -6.10 -4.77
CA SER A 36 -3.75 -7.19 -5.47
C SER A 36 -3.39 -7.28 -6.95
N LEU A 37 -3.19 -6.12 -7.60
CA LEU A 37 -2.72 -6.06 -8.99
C LEU A 37 -1.26 -6.55 -9.08
N ILE A 38 -0.38 -6.07 -8.20
CA ILE A 38 1.03 -6.49 -8.15
C ILE A 38 1.13 -8.01 -7.92
N GLY A 39 0.35 -8.56 -6.97
CA GLY A 39 0.32 -9.99 -6.70
C GLY A 39 -0.12 -10.84 -7.89
N THR A 40 -0.88 -10.26 -8.83
CA THR A 40 -1.31 -10.94 -10.06
C THR A 40 -0.28 -10.75 -11.18
N PHE A 41 0.23 -9.53 -11.39
CA PHE A 41 1.08 -9.21 -12.53
C PHE A 41 2.55 -9.59 -12.34
N ILE A 42 3.09 -9.53 -11.11
CA ILE A 42 4.51 -9.86 -10.87
C ILE A 42 4.84 -11.30 -11.26
N PRO A 43 4.07 -12.34 -10.83
CA PRO A 43 4.34 -13.71 -11.27
C PRO A 43 4.32 -13.88 -12.79
N LEU A 44 3.35 -13.25 -13.46
CA LEU A 44 3.20 -13.30 -14.92
C LEU A 44 4.35 -12.60 -15.66
N LEU A 45 4.84 -11.48 -15.13
CA LEU A 45 5.98 -10.76 -15.68
C LEU A 45 7.27 -11.58 -15.52
N LEU A 46 7.48 -12.18 -14.36
CA LEU A 46 8.66 -13.03 -14.09
C LEU A 46 8.70 -14.22 -15.05
N ASP A 47 7.58 -14.93 -15.22
CA ASP A 47 7.46 -16.05 -16.16
C ASP A 47 7.76 -15.61 -17.60
N LYS A 48 7.22 -14.46 -18.01
CA LYS A 48 7.49 -13.88 -19.34
C LYS A 48 8.97 -13.54 -19.57
N PHE A 49 9.71 -13.21 -18.51
CA PHE A 49 11.15 -12.97 -18.57
C PHE A 49 12.00 -14.24 -18.38
N GLY A 50 11.37 -15.42 -18.26
CA GLY A 50 12.05 -16.69 -18.05
C GLY A 50 12.60 -16.87 -16.63
N ILE A 51 12.12 -16.05 -15.67
CA ILE A 51 12.47 -16.16 -14.26
C ILE A 51 11.41 -17.02 -13.58
N ASP A 52 11.83 -18.08 -12.89
CA ASP A 52 10.93 -18.97 -12.14
C ASP A 52 10.14 -18.17 -11.07
N PRO A 53 8.80 -18.00 -11.25
CA PRO A 53 7.99 -17.26 -10.30
C PRO A 53 7.95 -17.89 -8.91
N ALA A 54 8.07 -19.21 -8.80
CA ALA A 54 8.00 -19.91 -7.51
C ALA A 54 9.16 -19.51 -6.58
N LEU A 55 10.31 -19.14 -7.15
CA LEU A 55 11.50 -18.73 -6.41
C LEU A 55 11.57 -17.22 -6.19
N ALA A 56 11.13 -16.42 -7.17
CA ALA A 56 11.34 -14.97 -7.18
C ALA A 56 10.13 -14.15 -6.67
N THR A 57 8.89 -14.64 -6.77
CA THR A 57 7.71 -13.80 -6.50
C THR A 57 7.68 -13.17 -5.11
N GLY A 58 8.15 -13.87 -4.07
CA GLY A 58 8.16 -13.36 -2.70
C GLY A 58 8.88 -12.00 -2.59
N PRO A 59 10.21 -11.94 -2.80
CA PRO A 59 10.97 -10.70 -2.75
C PRO A 59 10.46 -9.60 -3.68
N PHE A 60 10.03 -9.95 -4.90
CA PHE A 60 9.56 -8.95 -5.88
C PHE A 60 8.21 -8.35 -5.49
N ILE A 61 7.25 -9.15 -5.01
CA ILE A 61 5.94 -8.66 -4.57
C ILE A 61 6.10 -7.76 -3.36
N THR A 62 6.85 -8.17 -2.33
CA THR A 62 7.02 -7.36 -1.12
C THR A 62 7.73 -6.05 -1.41
N THR A 63 8.84 -6.08 -2.15
CA THR A 63 9.59 -4.86 -2.50
C THR A 63 8.76 -3.90 -3.35
N SER A 64 8.00 -4.43 -4.33
CA SER A 64 7.11 -3.59 -5.15
C SER A 64 6.00 -2.96 -4.31
N ASN A 65 5.41 -3.72 -3.40
CA ASN A 65 4.40 -3.21 -2.47
C ASN A 65 4.97 -2.15 -1.52
N ASP A 66 6.21 -2.30 -1.03
CA ASP A 66 6.85 -1.31 -0.16
C ASP A 66 7.06 0.02 -0.89
N ILE A 67 7.60 -0.04 -2.11
CA ILE A 67 7.82 1.16 -2.94
C ILE A 67 6.49 1.83 -3.29
N CYS A 68 5.53 1.07 -3.83
CA CYS A 68 4.21 1.61 -4.18
C CYS A 68 3.47 2.13 -2.95
N GLY A 69 3.56 1.43 -1.81
CA GLY A 69 2.95 1.81 -0.55
C GLY A 69 3.40 3.17 -0.06
N ILE A 70 4.73 3.38 -0.02
CA ILE A 70 5.34 4.65 0.35
C ILE A 70 4.93 5.77 -0.63
N LEU A 71 5.00 5.51 -1.94
CA LEU A 71 4.63 6.50 -2.95
C LEU A 71 3.16 6.91 -2.86
N ILE A 72 2.25 5.96 -2.67
CA ILE A 72 0.81 6.22 -2.54
C ILE A 72 0.53 7.02 -1.27
N TYR A 73 1.09 6.60 -0.13
CA TYR A 73 0.92 7.30 1.14
C TYR A 73 1.39 8.75 1.03
N PHE A 74 2.63 8.99 0.60
CA PHE A 74 3.16 10.34 0.49
C PHE A 74 2.44 11.16 -0.58
N SER A 75 1.98 10.57 -1.68
CA SER A 75 1.21 11.29 -2.70
C SER A 75 -0.12 11.78 -2.16
N ILE A 76 -0.85 10.94 -1.41
CA ILE A 76 -2.13 11.32 -0.79
C ILE A 76 -1.89 12.33 0.32
N ALA A 77 -0.90 12.11 1.19
CA ALA A 77 -0.54 13.04 2.24
C ALA A 77 -0.18 14.41 1.67
N LYS A 78 0.66 14.45 0.64
CA LYS A 78 1.03 15.68 -0.07
C LYS A 78 -0.20 16.39 -0.65
N PHE A 79 -1.07 15.64 -1.33
CA PHE A 79 -2.27 16.20 -1.95
C PHE A 79 -3.24 16.81 -0.93
N VAL A 80 -3.41 16.15 0.23
CA VAL A 80 -4.35 16.60 1.27
C VAL A 80 -3.76 17.68 2.17
N LEU A 81 -2.48 17.58 2.54
CA LEU A 81 -1.81 18.52 3.45
C LEU A 81 -1.19 19.73 2.74
N GLY A 82 -1.02 19.66 1.42
CA GLY A 82 -0.70 20.82 0.58
C GLY A 82 0.73 21.37 0.74
N PHE A 83 1.69 20.54 1.15
CA PHE A 83 3.12 20.91 1.23
C PHE A 83 3.96 20.34 0.08
#